data_AF-A0A2K5AS61-F1
#
_entry.id   AF-A0A2K5AS61-F1
#
_cell.length_a   1.000
_cell.length_b   1.000
_cell.length_c   1.000
_cell.angle_alpha   90.00
_cell.angle_beta   90.00
_cell.angle_gamma   90.00
#
_symmetry.space_group_name_H-M   'P 1'
#
loop_
_entity.id
_entity.type
_entity.pdbx_description
1 polymer ?
#
loop_
_entity_poly.entity_id
_entity_poly.type
_entity_poly.pdbx_seq_one_letter_code
_entity_poly.pdbx_strand_id
1 'polypeptide(L)'
;MLMLLFNRCLVEPILTGRKVETRRVWKRCLVKPNRVYTASTDYSRDGIFARLYIKYVKRQRLGEMSDEDAMLEGFSSLEEFKNVWVGCYGIDSWDPMLEVYVIGFKVVDATTATITHPECCCRAESPHSLMSPLPSQA
;
A
#
# COMPACT_ATOMS: atom_id res chain seq x y z
N MET A 1 19.44 12.02 -1.52
CA MET A 1 18.02 12.04 -1.95
C MET A 1 17.31 10.96 -1.16
N LEU A 2 16.28 11.29 -0.38
CA LEU A 2 15.54 10.27 0.38
C LEU A 2 14.60 9.52 -0.59
N MET A 3 14.50 8.20 -0.39
CA MET A 3 13.73 7.29 -1.23
C MET A 3 12.65 6.59 -0.40
N LEU A 4 11.45 6.47 -0.98
CA LEU A 4 10.34 5.69 -0.43
C LEU A 4 10.37 4.29 -1.02
N LEU A 5 10.55 3.28 -0.16
CA LEU A 5 10.51 1.88 -0.58
C LEU A 5 9.10 1.32 -0.59
N PHE A 6 8.74 0.63 -1.65
CA PHE A 6 7.46 -0.05 -1.82
C PHE A 6 7.68 -1.50 -2.22
N ASN A 7 6.79 -2.38 -1.76
CA ASN A 7 6.73 -3.74 -2.29
C ASN A 7 6.36 -3.66 -3.80
N ARG A 8 6.94 -4.54 -4.62
CA ARG A 8 6.71 -4.63 -6.07
C ARG A 8 5.22 -4.69 -6.43
N CYS A 9 4.41 -5.35 -5.60
CA CYS A 9 2.97 -5.46 -5.81
C CYS A 9 2.20 -4.13 -5.68
N LEU A 10 2.80 -3.11 -5.07
CA LEU A 10 2.21 -1.77 -4.95
C LEU A 10 2.61 -0.85 -6.12
N VAL A 11 3.50 -1.30 -7.02
CA VAL A 11 3.97 -0.47 -8.15
C VAL A 11 2.84 -0.16 -9.12
N GLU A 12 2.11 -1.17 -9.61
CA GLU A 12 0.96 -0.94 -10.52
C GLU A 12 -0.08 -0.03 -9.88
N PRO A 13 -0.56 -0.27 -8.64
CA PRO A 13 -1.52 0.63 -8.00
C PRO A 13 -1.04 2.07 -7.89
N ILE A 14 0.25 2.30 -7.63
CA ILE A 14 0.80 3.67 -7.55
C ILE A 14 0.83 4.31 -8.94
N LEU A 15 1.30 3.59 -9.95
CA LEU A 15 1.43 4.10 -11.32
C LEU A 15 0.07 4.38 -11.97
N THR A 16 -0.95 3.55 -11.69
CA THR A 16 -2.32 3.76 -12.18
C THR A 16 -3.13 4.75 -11.35
N GLY A 17 -2.56 5.25 -10.24
CA GLY A 17 -3.22 6.21 -9.35
C GLY A 17 -4.30 5.60 -8.45
N ARG A 18 -4.41 4.27 -8.40
CA ARG A 18 -5.28 3.57 -7.43
C ARG A 18 -4.78 3.77 -6.00
N LYS A 19 -3.46 3.79 -5.80
CA LYS A 19 -2.80 4.04 -4.52
C LYS A 19 -2.24 5.46 -4.48
N VAL A 20 -2.79 6.29 -3.61
CA VAL A 20 -2.43 7.72 -3.46
C VAL A 20 -2.01 8.09 -2.04
N GLU A 21 -2.11 7.16 -1.10
CA GLU A 21 -1.62 7.26 0.27
C GLU A 21 -0.76 6.04 0.67
N THR A 22 0.09 6.23 1.68
CA THR A 22 0.78 5.15 2.38
C THR A 22 0.94 5.46 3.87
N ARG A 23 0.67 4.47 4.71
CA ARG A 23 0.89 4.46 6.16
C ARG A 23 2.24 3.86 6.49
N ARG A 24 2.99 4.52 7.37
CA ARG A 24 4.37 4.12 7.73
C ARG A 24 4.60 4.18 9.24
N VAL A 25 5.10 3.06 9.77
CA VAL A 25 5.60 2.93 11.15
C VAL A 25 7.03 3.47 11.22
N TRP A 26 7.19 4.79 11.27
CA TRP A 26 8.51 5.43 11.40
C TRP A 26 8.69 6.08 12.77
N LYS A 27 9.90 5.98 13.33
CA LYS A 27 10.26 6.70 14.58
C LYS A 27 10.24 8.22 14.42
N ARG A 28 10.48 8.72 13.21
CA ARG A 28 10.41 10.13 12.83
C ARG A 28 9.97 10.24 11.38
N CYS A 29 9.23 11.29 11.05
CA CYS A 29 8.85 11.51 9.66
C CYS A 29 10.08 11.75 8.79
N LEU A 30 10.21 11.00 7.69
CA LEU A 30 11.34 11.14 6.77
C LEU A 30 11.01 12.09 5.61
N VAL A 31 9.73 12.27 5.28
CA VAL A 31 9.29 13.12 4.16
C VAL A 31 8.68 14.43 4.65
N LYS A 32 8.64 15.43 3.76
CA LYS A 32 7.98 16.72 4.01
C LYS A 32 6.97 17.01 2.90
N PRO A 33 5.83 17.65 3.20
CA PRO A 33 4.91 18.14 2.18
C PRO A 33 5.60 19.08 1.18
N ASN A 34 5.00 19.24 0.00
CA ASN A 34 5.46 20.10 -1.08
C ASN A 34 6.86 19.78 -1.61
N ARG A 35 7.29 18.51 -1.51
CA ARG A 35 8.57 18.03 -2.02
C ARG A 35 8.38 16.77 -2.86
N VAL A 36 9.35 16.52 -3.73
CA VAL A 36 9.38 15.34 -4.59
C VAL A 36 10.39 14.33 -4.04
N TYR A 37 9.98 13.07 -3.93
CA TYR A 37 10.82 11.95 -3.51
C TYR A 37 10.78 10.83 -4.55
N THR A 38 11.83 10.01 -4.62
CA THR A 38 11.83 8.82 -5.47
C THR A 38 11.06 7.69 -4.80
N ALA A 39 10.26 6.95 -5.58
CA ALA A 39 9.67 5.69 -5.19
C ALA A 39 10.45 4.56 -5.86
N SER A 40 10.82 3.56 -5.06
CA SER A 40 11.64 2.44 -5.50
C SER A 40 11.17 1.14 -4.88
N THR A 41 11.50 0.02 -5.53
CA THR A 41 11.25 -1.32 -4.98
C THR A 41 12.43 -1.84 -4.15
N ASP A 42 13.62 -1.26 -4.33
CA ASP A 42 14.83 -1.60 -3.59
C ASP A 42 15.78 -0.38 -3.48
N TYR A 43 16.99 -0.58 -2.96
CA TYR A 43 17.95 0.51 -2.77
C TYR A 43 18.77 0.86 -4.02
N SER A 44 18.60 0.12 -5.13
CA SER A 44 19.33 0.36 -6.39
C SER A 44 18.70 1.49 -7.20
N ARG A 45 19.45 2.01 -8.19
CA ARG A 45 18.90 2.99 -9.14
C ARG A 45 17.89 2.37 -10.09
N ASP A 46 18.07 1.10 -10.43
CA ASP A 46 17.21 0.36 -11.35
C ASP A 46 15.86 0.00 -10.71
N GLY A 47 15.79 0.01 -9.38
CA GLY A 47 14.56 -0.19 -8.62
C GLY A 47 13.60 1.01 -8.64
N ILE A 48 14.05 2.19 -9.10
CA ILE A 48 13.26 3.41 -9.14
C ILE A 48 12.20 3.30 -10.24
N PHE A 49 10.93 3.45 -9.86
CA PHE A 49 9.80 3.34 -10.81
C PHE A 49 8.99 4.64 -10.95
N ALA A 50 9.08 5.56 -9.98
CA ALA A 50 8.35 6.81 -10.03
C ALA A 50 8.98 7.92 -9.18
N ARG A 51 8.55 9.15 -9.43
CA ARG A 51 8.74 10.30 -8.53
C ARG A 51 7.40 10.74 -7.98
N LEU A 52 7.35 10.93 -6.67
CA LEU A 52 6.14 11.25 -5.92
C LEU A 52 6.23 12.66 -5.36
N TYR A 53 5.27 13.50 -5.68
CA TYR A 53 5.07 14.77 -4.99
C TYR A 53 4.20 14.55 -3.76
N ILE A 54 4.71 14.93 -2.59
CA ILE A 54 4.01 14.75 -1.31
C ILE A 54 3.04 15.91 -1.10
N LYS A 55 1.75 15.60 -1.07
CA LYS A 55 0.65 16.56 -0.84
C LYS A 55 0.56 16.94 0.62
N TYR A 56 0.59 15.95 1.51
CA TYR A 56 0.49 16.13 2.95
C TYR A 56 1.14 14.99 3.71
N VAL A 57 1.41 15.26 4.97
CA VAL A 57 1.82 14.28 5.98
C VAL A 57 0.96 14.55 7.20
N LYS A 58 0.24 13.54 7.67
CA LYS A 58 -0.54 13.60 8.93
C LYS A 58 -0.20 12.40 9.82
N ARG A 59 -0.57 12.48 11.09
CA ARG A 59 -0.58 11.34 12.01
C ARG A 59 -2.01 10.81 12.08
N GLN A 60 -2.16 9.50 12.23
CA GLN A 60 -3.45 8.84 12.41
C GLN A 60 -3.23 7.59 13.27
N ARG A 61 -4.16 7.28 14.17
CA ARG A 61 -4.17 5.97 14.84
C ARG A 61 -4.77 4.92 13.90
N LEU A 62 -4.24 3.70 13.89
CA LEU A 62 -4.81 2.64 13.03
C LEU A 62 -6.29 2.37 13.31
N GLY A 63 -6.73 2.52 14.56
CA GLY A 63 -8.14 2.38 14.94
C GLY A 63 -9.08 3.45 14.39
N GLU A 64 -8.55 4.57 13.90
CA GLU A 64 -9.32 5.67 13.28
C GLU A 64 -9.46 5.51 11.77
N MET A 65 -8.90 4.45 11.20
CA MET A 65 -8.91 4.20 9.76
C MET A 65 -10.30 3.75 9.29
N SER A 66 -10.80 4.32 8.19
CA SER A 66 -12.05 3.91 7.54
C SER A 66 -11.80 3.06 6.28
N ASP A 67 -12.89 2.59 5.63
CA ASP A 67 -12.79 1.94 4.32
C ASP A 67 -12.32 2.93 3.24
N GLU A 68 -12.71 4.19 3.31
CA GLU A 68 -12.24 5.25 2.41
C GLU A 68 -10.72 5.46 2.52
N ASP A 69 -10.21 5.43 3.74
CA ASP A 69 -8.77 5.46 3.99
C ASP A 69 -8.04 4.25 3.39
N ALA A 70 -8.67 3.06 3.39
CA ALA A 70 -8.14 1.86 2.75
C ALA A 70 -8.14 1.96 1.22
N MET A 71 -9.18 2.57 0.65
CA MET A 71 -9.26 2.89 -0.77
C MET A 71 -8.13 3.81 -1.22
N LEU A 72 -7.75 4.80 -0.41
CA LEU A 72 -6.60 5.67 -0.71
C LEU A 72 -5.26 4.92 -0.67
N GLU A 73 -5.14 3.86 0.13
CA GLU A 73 -4.01 2.92 0.12
C GLU A 73 -4.02 1.98 -1.10
N GLY A 74 -5.10 1.95 -1.86
CA GLY A 74 -5.28 1.09 -3.04
C GLY A 74 -5.95 -0.24 -2.76
N PHE A 75 -6.64 -0.41 -1.62
CA PHE A 75 -7.37 -1.61 -1.23
C PHE A 75 -8.88 -1.39 -1.32
N SER A 76 -9.65 -2.47 -1.41
CA SER A 76 -11.12 -2.41 -1.52
C SER A 76 -11.83 -2.21 -0.18
N SER A 77 -11.19 -2.57 0.94
CA SER A 77 -11.75 -2.42 2.29
C SER A 77 -10.65 -2.31 3.36
N LEU A 78 -11.05 -1.85 4.56
CA LEU A 78 -10.21 -1.83 5.75
C LEU A 78 -9.77 -3.24 6.16
N GLU A 79 -10.61 -4.25 5.96
CA GLU A 79 -10.27 -5.64 6.25
C GLU A 79 -9.16 -6.16 5.32
N GLU A 80 -9.25 -5.87 4.02
CA GLU A 80 -8.19 -6.22 3.08
C GLU A 80 -6.87 -5.53 3.45
N PHE A 81 -6.93 -4.24 3.81
CA PHE A 81 -5.77 -3.51 4.30
C PHE A 81 -5.16 -4.16 5.55
N LYS A 82 -5.98 -4.54 6.54
CA LYS A 82 -5.53 -5.23 7.76
C LYS A 82 -4.81 -6.54 7.45
N ASN A 83 -5.36 -7.34 6.54
CA ASN A 83 -4.75 -8.63 6.15
C ASN A 83 -3.36 -8.43 5.53
N VAL A 84 -3.20 -7.41 4.67
CA VAL A 84 -1.90 -7.08 4.09
C VAL A 84 -0.96 -6.46 5.13
N TRP A 85 -1.47 -5.63 6.03
CA TRP A 85 -0.71 -5.03 7.13
C TRP A 85 -0.06 -6.12 8.00
N VAL A 86 -0.85 -7.09 8.46
CA VAL A 86 -0.32 -8.18 9.30
C VAL A 86 0.62 -9.10 8.54
N GLY A 87 0.41 -9.29 7.23
CA GLY A 87 1.37 -9.98 6.37
C GLY A 87 2.72 -9.24 6.25
N CYS A 88 2.72 -7.91 6.32
CA CYS A 88 3.95 -7.10 6.26
C CYS A 88 4.65 -6.94 7.61
N TYR A 89 3.89 -6.78 8.69
CA TYR A 89 4.40 -6.37 10.00
C TYR A 89 4.28 -7.47 11.09
N GLY A 90 3.60 -8.58 10.80
CA GLY A 90 3.38 -9.71 11.72
C GLY A 90 1.91 -9.83 12.16
N ILE A 91 1.50 -11.04 12.58
CA ILE A 91 0.10 -11.36 12.90
C ILE A 91 -0.49 -10.47 14.01
N ASP A 92 0.32 -10.11 15.01
CA ASP A 92 -0.10 -9.27 16.15
C ASP A 92 0.25 -7.79 15.96
N SER A 93 0.58 -7.35 14.73
CA SER A 93 1.03 -5.99 14.46
C SER A 93 -0.09 -4.95 14.34
N TRP A 94 -1.35 -5.40 14.25
CA TRP A 94 -2.49 -4.49 14.23
C TRP A 94 -2.84 -4.05 15.65
N ASP A 95 -2.37 -2.86 16.03
CA ASP A 95 -2.75 -2.19 17.27
C ASP A 95 -3.58 -0.93 16.94
N PRO A 96 -4.86 -0.86 17.33
CA PRO A 96 -5.71 0.32 17.11
C PRO A 96 -5.13 1.62 17.68
N MET A 97 -4.28 1.53 18.72
CA MET A 97 -3.65 2.69 19.35
C MET A 97 -2.34 3.10 18.69
N LEU A 98 -1.80 2.26 17.79
CA LEU A 98 -0.58 2.56 17.06
C LEU A 98 -0.79 3.76 16.15
N GLU A 99 0.02 4.77 16.38
CA GLU A 99 0.03 5.98 15.57
C GLU A 99 1.05 5.87 14.44
N VAL A 100 0.60 6.15 13.21
CA VAL A 100 1.40 6.03 11.99
C VAL A 100 1.47 7.36 11.26
N TYR A 101 2.48 7.51 10.39
CA TYR A 101 2.49 8.61 9.42
C TYR A 101 1.67 8.22 8.19
N VAL A 102 0.65 9.01 7.87
CA VAL A 102 -0.07 8.93 6.60
C VAL A 102 0.54 9.94 5.64
N ILE A 103 0.99 9.45 4.49
CA ILE A 103 1.68 10.23 3.48
C ILE A 103 0.81 10.23 2.23
N GLY A 104 0.18 11.36 1.93
CA GLY A 104 -0.57 11.55 0.69
C GLY A 104 0.32 12.07 -0.41
N PHE A 105 0.23 11.48 -1.61
CA PHE A 105 1.09 11.83 -2.73
C PHE A 105 0.35 11.85 -4.07
N LYS A 106 1.06 12.32 -5.10
CA LYS A 106 0.72 12.18 -6.51
C LYS A 106 1.97 11.75 -7.28
N VAL A 107 1.81 10.88 -8.29
CA VAL A 107 2.89 10.59 -9.24
C VAL A 107 3.10 11.82 -10.12
N VAL A 108 4.35 12.26 -10.28
CA VAL A 108 4.72 13.39 -11.16
C VAL A 108 5.63 12.99 -12.30
N ASP A 109 6.21 11.80 -12.21
CA ASP A 109 7.09 11.21 -13.21
C ASP A 109 7.05 9.70 -13.02
N ALA A 110 6.84 8.94 -14.09
CA ALA A 110 6.80 7.49 -14.09
C ALA A 110 7.92 7.00 -14.99
N THR A 111 8.81 6.16 -14.47
CA THR A 111 9.84 5.53 -15.29
C THR A 111 9.19 4.34 -15.98
N THR A 112 9.03 4.43 -17.29
CA THR A 112 8.50 3.35 -18.15
C THR A 112 9.54 2.22 -18.32
N ALA A 113 10.16 1.75 -17.24
CA ALA A 113 10.90 0.51 -17.28
C ALA A 113 9.87 -0.62 -17.42
N THR A 114 10.06 -1.50 -18.40
CA THR A 114 9.18 -2.63 -18.70
C THR A 114 9.06 -3.51 -17.46
N ILE A 115 8.02 -3.31 -16.64
CA ILE A 115 7.72 -4.19 -15.50
C ILE A 115 7.16 -5.46 -16.12
N THR A 116 8.03 -6.43 -16.41
CA THR A 116 7.59 -7.80 -16.54
C THR A 116 7.03 -8.20 -15.18
N HIS A 117 5.76 -8.60 -15.16
CA HIS A 117 5.06 -9.09 -13.97
C HIS A 117 5.27 -10.61 -13.87
N PRO A 118 6.31 -11.14 -13.22
CA PRO A 118 6.22 -12.48 -12.68
C PRO A 118 5.41 -12.36 -11.39
N GLU A 119 4.13 -12.70 -11.51
CA GLU A 119 3.22 -13.14 -10.43
C GLU A 119 3.41 -12.44 -9.08
N CYS A 120 2.63 -11.38 -8.88
CA CYS A 120 2.50 -10.74 -7.58
C CYS A 120 1.87 -11.72 -6.58
N CYS A 121 2.66 -12.21 -5.61
CA CYS A 121 2.23 -13.17 -4.58
C CYS A 121 1.10 -12.69 -3.65
N CYS A 122 0.59 -11.47 -3.75
CA CYS A 122 -0.50 -10.97 -2.87
C CYS A 122 -1.90 -11.02 -3.47
N ARG A 123 -2.09 -11.48 -4.72
CA ARG A 123 -3.41 -11.98 -5.13
C ARG A 123 -3.54 -13.43 -4.66
N ALA A 124 -3.66 -13.63 -3.35
CA ALA A 124 -4.44 -14.77 -2.90
C ALA A 124 -5.85 -14.52 -3.43
N GLU A 125 -6.26 -15.31 -4.42
CA GLU A 125 -7.65 -15.33 -4.84
C GLU A 125 -8.52 -15.53 -3.59
N SER A 126 -9.43 -14.60 -3.36
CA SER A 126 -10.37 -14.65 -2.24
C SER A 126 -11.07 -16.03 -2.26
N PRO A 127 -11.02 -16.85 -1.18
CA PRO A 127 -11.60 -18.19 -1.19
C PRO A 127 -13.12 -18.14 -0.96
N HIS A 128 -13.82 -17.21 -1.63
CA HIS A 128 -15.27 -17.08 -1.57
C HIS A 128 -15.91 -17.45 -2.91
N SER A 129 -15.53 -18.61 -3.46
CA SER A 129 -16.29 -19.21 -4.57
C SER A 129 -16.23 -20.74 -4.55
N LEU A 130 -16.51 -21.38 -3.42
CA LEU A 130 -16.89 -22.80 -3.38
C LEU A 130 -17.74 -23.10 -2.13
N MET A 131 -19.02 -22.71 -2.17
CA MET A 131 -20.07 -23.46 -1.47
C MET A 131 -21.34 -23.42 -2.31
N SER A 132 -21.43 -24.33 -3.27
CA SER A 132 -22.72 -24.74 -3.82
C SER A 132 -23.38 -25.70 -2.82
N PRO A 133 -24.68 -25.54 -2.49
CA PRO A 133 -25.35 -26.43 -1.54
C PRO A 133 -25.49 -27.84 -2.11
N LEU A 134 -25.19 -28.84 -1.27
CA LEU A 134 -25.52 -30.25 -1.53
C LEU A 134 -27.03 -30.39 -1.81
N PRO A 135 -27.46 -31.16 -2.82
CA PRO A 135 -28.86 -31.41 -3.05
C PRO A 135 -29.45 -32.23 -1.89
N SER A 136 -30.59 -31.73 -1.39
CA SER A 136 -31.47 -32.39 -0.45
C SER A 136 -31.84 -33.79 -0.96
N GLN A 137 -31.53 -34.82 -0.17
CA GLN A 137 -32.11 -36.14 -0.40
C GLN A 137 -33.55 -36.15 0.11
N ALA A 138 -34.46 -36.57 -0.75
CA ALA A 138 -35.83 -37.00 -0.44
C ALA A 138 -36.10 -38.27 -1.24
#